data_AF-A0A1R3JUZ5-F1
#
_entry.id   AF-A0A1R3JUZ5-F1
#
_cell.length_a   1.000
_cell.length_b   1.000
_cell.length_c   1.000
_cell.angle_alpha   90.00
_cell.angle_beta   90.00
_cell.angle_gamma   90.00
#
_symmetry.space_group_name_H-M   'P 1'
#
loop_
_entity.id
_entity.type
_entity.pdbx_description
1 polymer ?
#
loop_
_entity_poly.entity_id
_entity_poly.type
_entity_poly.pdbx_seq_one_letter_code
_entity_poly.pdbx_strand_id
1 'polypeptide(L)'
;MVKSSSFNSKYAAICLVCSVILNLFLVLNTYVGHGRAYLDGLVVDGNGEPVCECNICYSGADCSHFIPDCIANADSGDPLFLEPFWLQHAATSAVVTAGWHRLSYSYNYDGDISKELEKLIRKLHAIVGNAVTENRYIIFGAGSTQVLSAAAYALSPENASSPAGVVASVPYYALYKQQAEYFNLAKFKFEGDAHKWMNKSDGSTYMIEYVTAPNNPDGRLNKPLLQGTNVNTVYDRAYYWPHFTPIPAPADDDLMVFTLSKLTGHAGSRFGWAVVKDETVFNKMMHHMEVNSIGVSRDAQLRAFQLLKAALRGEGRELFDFGYQTMKTRWERLSSIISLSKRFSVQKINPEYCTFYNNVREFSPAYAWVKCEREEDKDCYAVLQAAKITGRQGYRFGAEDRYVRLSLVRNQDDFDMLIQRLNALVSEEDGAKIM
;
A
#
# COMPACT_ATOMS: atom_id res chain seq x y z
N MET A 1 -37.31 -10.27 50.86
CA MET A 1 -36.10 -9.47 51.15
C MET A 1 -34.91 -10.12 50.46
N VAL A 2 -34.53 -9.64 49.28
CA VAL A 2 -33.26 -10.00 48.64
C VAL A 2 -32.45 -8.70 48.58
N LYS A 3 -31.35 -8.66 49.31
CA LYS A 3 -30.44 -7.51 49.36
C LYS A 3 -29.80 -7.35 47.98
N SER A 4 -30.03 -6.22 47.32
CA SER A 4 -29.23 -5.82 46.18
C SER A 4 -27.82 -5.48 46.67
N SER A 5 -26.82 -6.17 46.16
CA SER A 5 -25.42 -5.80 46.34
C SER A 5 -25.12 -4.62 45.42
N SER A 6 -24.93 -3.43 46.00
CA SER A 6 -24.40 -2.28 45.27
C SER A 6 -22.97 -2.58 44.83
N PHE A 7 -22.77 -2.87 43.56
CA PHE A 7 -21.45 -3.01 42.97
C PHE A 7 -20.80 -1.62 42.91
N ASN A 8 -19.76 -1.40 43.72
CA ASN A 8 -19.11 -0.09 43.84
C ASN A 8 -18.31 0.24 42.56
N SER A 9 -18.87 1.12 41.73
CA SER A 9 -18.31 1.62 40.46
C SER A 9 -16.85 2.12 40.56
N LYS A 10 -16.42 2.60 41.74
CA LYS A 10 -15.04 3.09 41.96
C LYS A 10 -13.99 1.98 41.95
N TYR A 11 -14.29 0.77 42.43
CA TYR A 11 -13.34 -0.35 42.40
C TYR A 11 -13.24 -0.98 41.01
N ALA A 12 -14.34 -1.00 40.24
CA ALA A 12 -14.32 -1.42 38.84
C ALA A 12 -13.46 -0.47 37.98
N ALA A 13 -13.53 0.85 38.20
CA ALA A 13 -12.68 1.82 37.52
C ALA A 13 -11.20 1.66 37.86
N ILE A 14 -10.86 1.42 39.13
CA ILE A 14 -9.46 1.21 39.56
C ILE A 14 -8.90 -0.12 39.01
N CYS A 15 -9.68 -1.20 39.00
CA CYS A 15 -9.29 -2.47 38.38
C CYS A 15 -9.15 -2.37 36.86
N LEU A 16 -9.99 -1.59 36.17
CA LEU A 16 -9.84 -1.32 34.74
C LEU A 16 -8.57 -0.52 34.46
N VAL A 17 -8.27 0.52 35.25
CA VAL A 17 -7.08 1.35 35.08
C VAL A 17 -5.81 0.54 35.35
N CYS A 18 -5.78 -0.29 36.38
CA CYS A 18 -4.66 -1.19 36.64
C CYS A 18 -4.50 -2.27 35.56
N SER A 19 -5.59 -2.83 35.02
CA SER A 19 -5.53 -3.79 33.90
C SER A 19 -5.07 -3.14 32.59
N VAL A 20 -5.45 -1.89 32.33
CA VAL A 20 -4.98 -1.12 31.17
C VAL A 20 -3.50 -0.77 31.30
N ILE A 21 -3.03 -0.40 32.50
CA ILE A 21 -1.60 -0.12 32.76
C ILE A 21 -0.75 -1.40 32.69
N LEU A 22 -1.25 -2.54 33.20
CA LEU A 22 -0.54 -3.83 33.07
C LEU A 22 -0.53 -4.33 31.62
N ASN A 23 -1.64 -4.14 30.87
CA ASN A 23 -1.68 -4.44 29.44
C ASN A 23 -0.79 -3.49 28.63
N LEU A 24 -0.60 -2.24 29.04
CA LEU A 24 0.38 -1.35 28.42
C LEU A 24 1.82 -1.86 28.55
N PHE A 25 2.15 -2.59 29.63
CA PHE A 25 3.44 -3.28 29.74
C PHE A 25 3.51 -4.61 28.97
N LEU A 26 2.38 -5.31 28.79
CA LEU A 26 2.27 -6.59 28.06
C LEU A 26 2.06 -6.46 26.55
N VAL A 27 1.62 -5.29 26.06
CA VAL A 27 1.31 -5.01 24.64
C VAL A 27 2.43 -4.23 23.96
N LEU A 28 3.53 -3.94 24.67
CA LEU A 28 4.71 -3.36 24.05
C LEU A 28 5.42 -4.45 23.26
N ASN A 29 5.37 -4.33 21.93
CA ASN A 29 6.49 -4.79 21.10
C ASN A 29 7.75 -4.19 21.74
N THR A 30 8.57 -5.00 22.40
CA THR A 30 9.85 -4.53 22.90
C THR A 30 10.74 -4.30 21.70
N TYR A 31 10.96 -3.03 21.37
CA TYR A 31 11.98 -2.67 20.41
C TYR A 31 13.34 -2.97 21.04
N VAL A 32 14.10 -3.84 20.38
CA VAL A 32 15.45 -4.16 20.80
C VAL A 32 16.35 -3.94 19.60
N GLY A 33 17.27 -2.98 19.72
CA GLY A 33 18.17 -2.59 18.63
C GLY A 33 17.41 -2.31 17.32
N HIS A 34 17.68 -3.13 16.31
CA HIS A 34 17.12 -3.06 14.97
C HIS A 34 16.02 -4.09 14.72
N GLY A 35 15.21 -4.43 15.73
CA GLY A 35 14.15 -5.42 15.60
C GLY A 35 12.98 -5.20 16.55
N ARG A 36 11.98 -6.09 16.44
CA ARG A 36 10.79 -6.12 17.29
C ARG A 36 10.34 -7.55 17.54
N ALA A 37 9.66 -7.81 18.65
CA ALA A 37 9.01 -9.09 18.93
C ALA A 37 7.48 -8.92 18.86
N TYR A 38 6.78 -9.99 18.46
CA TYR A 38 5.32 -10.05 18.41
C TYR A 38 4.80 -11.19 19.30
N LEU A 39 3.55 -11.07 19.76
CA LEU A 39 2.92 -12.06 20.64
C LEU A 39 2.83 -13.46 20.02
N ASP A 40 2.73 -13.54 18.70
CA ASP A 40 2.71 -14.77 17.90
C ASP A 40 4.06 -15.08 17.22
N GLY A 41 5.13 -14.42 17.66
CA GLY A 41 6.49 -14.67 17.18
C GLY A 41 7.01 -16.07 17.55
N LEU A 42 8.01 -16.54 16.82
CA LEU A 42 8.63 -17.85 17.05
C LEU A 42 9.23 -17.95 18.46
N VAL A 43 8.93 -19.03 19.18
CA VAL A 43 9.54 -19.35 20.46
C VAL A 43 10.57 -20.45 20.24
N VAL A 44 11.85 -20.11 20.40
CA VAL A 44 12.97 -21.04 20.13
C VAL A 44 13.46 -21.73 21.41
N ASP A 45 13.30 -21.08 22.56
CA ASP A 45 13.76 -21.57 23.85
C ASP A 45 12.59 -22.00 24.76
N GLY A 46 12.85 -22.91 25.71
CA GLY A 46 11.85 -23.39 26.68
C GLY A 46 11.38 -22.35 27.71
N ASN A 47 11.81 -21.09 27.57
CA ASN A 47 11.42 -19.95 28.41
C ASN A 47 10.05 -19.35 28.03
N GLY A 48 9.51 -19.68 26.85
CA GLY A 48 8.18 -19.25 26.41
C GLY A 48 8.13 -17.82 25.85
N GLU A 49 9.28 -17.16 25.62
CA GLU A 49 9.34 -15.79 25.09
C GLU A 49 9.56 -15.80 23.56
N PRO A 50 8.82 -14.97 22.78
CA PRO A 50 9.05 -14.82 21.35
C PRO A 50 10.42 -14.20 21.04
N VAL A 51 11.10 -14.70 19.99
CA VAL A 51 12.36 -14.13 19.51
C VAL A 51 12.16 -12.81 18.77
N CYS A 52 13.17 -11.95 18.77
CA CYS A 52 13.15 -10.71 17.99
C CYS A 52 13.20 -10.99 16.47
N GLU A 53 12.32 -10.32 15.73
CA GLU A 53 12.33 -10.24 14.28
C GLU A 53 13.15 -9.01 13.84
N CYS A 54 14.37 -9.26 13.35
CA CYS A 54 15.32 -8.22 12.97
C CYS A 54 14.99 -7.58 11.62
N ASN A 55 15.29 -6.29 11.49
CA ASN A 55 15.41 -5.62 10.20
C ASN A 55 16.47 -6.31 9.35
N ILE A 56 16.38 -6.12 8.03
CA ILE A 56 17.33 -6.72 7.08
C ILE A 56 18.74 -6.24 7.44
N CYS A 57 19.72 -7.15 7.33
CA CYS A 57 21.12 -6.94 7.70
C CYS A 57 21.41 -6.87 9.21
N TYR A 58 20.45 -7.19 10.08
CA TYR A 58 20.68 -7.33 11.52
C TYR A 58 20.35 -8.73 12.01
N SER A 59 21.03 -9.11 13.10
CA SER A 59 20.96 -10.44 13.71
C SER A 59 21.29 -10.37 15.20
N GLY A 60 21.32 -11.53 15.85
CA GLY A 60 21.47 -11.63 17.30
C GLY A 60 20.12 -11.67 18.00
N ALA A 61 20.10 -12.12 19.26
CA ALA A 61 18.87 -12.24 20.04
C ALA A 61 18.15 -10.90 20.25
N ASP A 62 18.90 -9.80 20.19
CA ASP A 62 18.47 -8.42 20.43
C ASP A 62 18.55 -7.56 19.16
N CYS A 63 18.80 -8.18 18.00
CA CYS A 63 18.98 -7.52 16.70
C CYS A 63 20.03 -6.40 16.68
N SER A 64 21.05 -6.45 17.55
CA SER A 64 22.12 -5.44 17.60
C SER A 64 23.29 -5.75 16.67
N HIS A 65 23.42 -6.98 16.18
CA HIS A 65 24.57 -7.40 15.38
C HIS A 65 24.34 -7.14 13.90
N PHE A 66 25.03 -6.13 13.36
CA PHE A 66 25.08 -5.87 11.93
C PHE A 66 25.78 -7.00 11.18
N ILE A 67 25.18 -7.47 10.08
CA ILE A 67 25.71 -8.51 9.21
C ILE A 67 26.62 -7.86 8.15
N PRO A 68 27.95 -8.10 8.17
CA PRO A 68 28.87 -7.54 7.18
C PRO A 68 28.49 -7.95 5.76
N ASP A 69 28.83 -7.10 4.78
CA ASP A 69 28.60 -7.35 3.35
C ASP A 69 27.15 -7.59 2.91
N CYS A 70 26.19 -7.29 3.78
CA CYS A 70 24.78 -7.43 3.49
C CYS A 70 24.32 -6.55 2.31
N ILE A 71 23.35 -7.08 1.56
CA ILE A 71 22.75 -6.47 0.37
C ILE A 71 21.63 -5.52 0.78
N ALA A 72 21.65 -4.28 0.27
CA ALA A 72 20.56 -3.34 0.43
C ALA A 72 19.30 -3.86 -0.29
N ASN A 73 18.24 -4.21 0.45
CA ASN A 73 17.02 -4.74 -0.13
C ASN A 73 15.94 -3.65 -0.28
N ALA A 74 15.81 -3.13 -1.50
CA ALA A 74 14.80 -2.17 -1.91
C ALA A 74 13.77 -2.76 -2.91
N ASP A 75 13.54 -4.07 -2.94
CA ASP A 75 12.59 -4.69 -3.88
C ASP A 75 11.12 -4.48 -3.48
N SER A 76 10.76 -4.92 -2.28
CA SER A 76 9.36 -4.96 -1.84
C SER A 76 8.82 -3.55 -1.56
N GLY A 77 7.58 -3.32 -1.98
CA GLY A 77 6.84 -2.11 -1.62
C GLY A 77 6.26 -2.19 -0.21
N ASP A 78 6.96 -2.79 0.74
CA ASP A 78 6.47 -3.00 2.10
C ASP A 78 6.57 -1.67 2.89
N PRO A 79 5.44 -1.06 3.31
CA PRO A 79 5.40 0.32 3.82
C PRO A 79 5.75 0.45 5.30
N LEU A 80 6.89 -0.15 5.71
CA LEU A 80 7.38 -0.15 7.08
C LEU A 80 7.82 1.24 7.57
N PHE A 81 7.99 2.24 6.69
CA PHE A 81 8.32 3.61 7.08
C PHE A 81 7.30 4.27 8.02
N LEU A 82 6.06 3.73 8.07
CA LEU A 82 4.99 4.22 8.94
C LEU A 82 5.00 3.57 10.33
N GLU A 83 5.83 2.56 10.58
CA GLU A 83 5.92 1.92 11.88
C GLU A 83 6.30 2.89 13.01
N PRO A 84 7.28 3.80 12.87
CA PRO A 84 7.60 4.76 13.93
C PRO A 84 6.43 5.65 14.34
N PHE A 85 5.56 6.01 13.40
CA PHE A 85 4.32 6.74 13.70
C PHE A 85 3.42 5.91 14.62
N TRP A 86 3.16 4.64 14.29
CA TRP A 86 2.28 3.80 15.11
C TRP A 86 2.85 3.48 16.49
N LEU A 87 4.17 3.42 16.64
CA LEU A 87 4.81 3.28 17.96
C LEU A 87 4.53 4.51 18.84
N GLN A 88 4.58 5.72 18.27
CA GLN A 88 4.24 6.95 18.98
C GLN A 88 2.75 7.04 19.34
N HIS A 89 1.90 6.33 18.60
CA HIS A 89 0.44 6.30 18.80
C HIS A 89 -0.11 5.04 19.46
N ALA A 90 0.76 4.17 19.99
CA ALA A 90 0.42 2.81 20.45
C ALA A 90 -0.84 2.75 21.34
N ALA A 91 -0.91 3.59 22.39
CA ALA A 91 -2.05 3.62 23.31
C ALA A 91 -3.38 3.97 22.62
N THR A 92 -3.33 4.77 21.56
CA THR A 92 -4.52 5.28 20.87
C THR A 92 -4.96 4.39 19.72
N SER A 93 -4.05 3.60 19.17
CA SER A 93 -4.29 2.68 18.07
C SER A 93 -4.45 1.21 18.50
N ALA A 94 -4.12 0.88 19.75
CA ALA A 94 -4.30 -0.47 20.29
C ALA A 94 -5.79 -0.88 20.32
N VAL A 95 -6.03 -2.18 20.12
CA VAL A 95 -7.34 -2.80 20.24
C VAL A 95 -7.24 -4.06 21.09
N VAL A 96 -8.14 -4.19 22.06
CA VAL A 96 -8.32 -5.42 22.85
C VAL A 96 -9.55 -6.13 22.32
N THR A 97 -9.36 -7.33 21.78
CA THR A 97 -10.43 -8.11 21.16
C THR A 97 -10.88 -9.21 22.11
N ALA A 98 -12.12 -9.14 22.57
CA ALA A 98 -12.69 -10.22 23.38
C ALA A 98 -12.84 -11.50 22.55
N GLY A 99 -12.64 -12.68 23.15
CA GLY A 99 -12.69 -13.96 22.43
C GLY A 99 -14.05 -14.32 21.80
N TRP A 100 -15.12 -13.60 22.14
CA TRP A 100 -16.46 -13.75 21.56
C TRP A 100 -16.78 -12.66 20.51
N HIS A 101 -15.83 -11.77 20.20
CA HIS A 101 -16.05 -10.67 19.27
C HIS A 101 -16.45 -11.20 17.89
N ARG A 102 -17.68 -10.86 17.47
CA ARG A 102 -18.20 -11.09 16.11
C ARG A 102 -17.96 -12.51 15.56
N LEU A 103 -18.28 -13.54 16.36
CA LEU A 103 -18.25 -14.94 15.92
C LEU A 103 -19.19 -15.24 14.72
N SER A 104 -20.20 -14.41 14.49
CA SER A 104 -21.17 -14.57 13.40
C SER A 104 -20.58 -14.28 12.02
N TYR A 105 -21.06 -14.99 11.01
CA TYR A 105 -20.79 -14.67 9.60
C TYR A 105 -21.32 -13.29 9.22
N SER A 106 -22.46 -12.84 9.74
CA SER A 106 -23.07 -11.56 9.40
C SER A 106 -23.04 -10.55 10.55
N TYR A 107 -23.07 -9.26 10.21
CA TYR A 107 -23.51 -8.22 11.14
C TYR A 107 -25.02 -8.34 11.39
N ASN A 108 -25.55 -7.67 12.43
CA ASN A 108 -26.97 -7.73 12.83
C ASN A 108 -27.97 -7.10 11.83
N TYR A 109 -27.50 -6.70 10.65
CA TYR A 109 -28.27 -6.18 9.53
C TYR A 109 -28.05 -7.02 8.27
N ASP A 110 -27.67 -8.30 8.45
CA ASP A 110 -27.48 -9.30 7.40
C ASP A 110 -26.52 -8.87 6.28
N GLY A 111 -25.43 -8.20 6.65
CA GLY A 111 -24.36 -7.81 5.72
C GLY A 111 -22.95 -8.09 6.27
N ASP A 112 -21.95 -7.92 5.41
CA ASP A 112 -20.53 -8.25 5.69
C ASP A 112 -19.61 -7.04 5.86
N ILE A 113 -20.17 -5.83 5.85
CA ILE A 113 -19.42 -4.57 5.87
C ILE A 113 -19.77 -3.83 7.14
N SER A 114 -18.78 -3.53 7.98
CA SER A 114 -18.95 -2.66 9.15
C SER A 114 -19.41 -1.27 8.72
N LYS A 115 -20.62 -0.88 9.13
CA LYS A 115 -21.16 0.46 8.83
C LYS A 115 -20.38 1.59 9.53
N GLU A 116 -19.80 1.33 10.69
CA GLU A 116 -18.96 2.32 11.37
C GLU A 116 -17.61 2.52 10.67
N LEU A 117 -17.02 1.44 10.14
CA LEU A 117 -15.82 1.55 9.32
C LEU A 117 -16.12 2.25 7.99
N GLU A 118 -17.25 1.94 7.35
CA GLU A 118 -17.70 2.60 6.13
C GLU A 118 -17.84 4.12 6.34
N LYS A 119 -18.54 4.54 7.41
CA LYS A 119 -18.66 5.97 7.79
C LYS A 119 -17.29 6.61 7.98
N LEU A 120 -16.36 5.90 8.63
CA LEU A 120 -15.02 6.41 8.91
C LEU A 120 -14.17 6.54 7.64
N ILE A 121 -14.30 5.62 6.68
CA ILE A 121 -13.68 5.71 5.36
C ILE A 121 -14.22 6.89 4.56
N ARG A 122 -15.54 7.14 4.61
CA ARG A 122 -16.14 8.33 3.98
C ARG A 122 -15.59 9.62 4.60
N LYS A 123 -15.51 9.66 5.93
CA LYS A 123 -14.91 10.79 6.66
C LYS A 123 -13.43 10.99 6.31
N LEU A 124 -12.65 9.91 6.19
CA LEU A 124 -11.26 9.96 5.75
C LEU A 124 -11.15 10.67 4.39
N HIS A 125 -11.91 10.21 3.39
CA HIS A 125 -11.86 10.82 2.05
C HIS A 125 -12.33 12.27 2.03
N ALA A 126 -13.33 12.62 2.83
CA ALA A 126 -13.79 14.01 2.97
C ALA A 126 -12.72 14.92 3.59
N ILE A 127 -11.99 14.45 4.61
CA ILE A 127 -10.91 15.18 5.26
C ILE A 127 -9.72 15.38 4.32
N VAL A 128 -9.30 14.31 3.63
CA VAL A 128 -8.15 14.40 2.71
C VAL A 128 -8.52 15.18 1.44
N GLY A 129 -9.79 15.13 1.03
CA GLY A 129 -10.25 15.71 -0.23
C GLY A 129 -9.73 14.96 -1.46
N ASN A 130 -9.40 13.67 -1.33
CA ASN A 130 -8.81 12.87 -2.42
C ASN A 130 -9.84 12.04 -3.19
N ALA A 131 -11.06 11.84 -2.70
CA ALA A 131 -12.07 11.08 -3.43
C ALA A 131 -13.51 11.51 -3.10
N VAL A 132 -14.37 11.53 -4.11
CA VAL A 132 -15.81 11.68 -3.93
C VAL A 132 -16.38 10.34 -3.50
N THR A 133 -16.98 10.31 -2.31
CA THR A 133 -17.67 9.12 -1.79
C THR A 133 -19.16 9.32 -1.61
N GLU A 134 -19.67 10.55 -1.69
CA GLU A 134 -21.09 10.84 -1.58
C GLU A 134 -21.86 10.17 -2.72
N ASN A 135 -22.99 9.53 -2.41
CA ASN A 135 -23.80 8.79 -3.37
C ASN A 135 -22.98 7.73 -4.14
N ARG A 136 -22.04 7.07 -3.44
CA ARG A 136 -21.25 5.93 -3.94
C ARG A 136 -21.42 4.73 -3.03
N TYR A 137 -21.35 3.54 -3.61
CA TYR A 137 -21.26 2.29 -2.89
C TYR A 137 -19.82 2.03 -2.43
N ILE A 138 -19.66 1.35 -1.29
CA ILE A 138 -18.35 0.95 -0.75
C ILE A 138 -18.32 -0.56 -0.55
N ILE A 139 -17.25 -1.19 -1.02
CA ILE A 139 -16.99 -2.63 -0.89
C ILE A 139 -15.69 -2.82 -0.14
N PHE A 140 -15.61 -3.84 0.72
CA PHE A 140 -14.36 -4.24 1.36
C PHE A 140 -13.79 -5.49 0.70
N GLY A 141 -12.46 -5.61 0.68
CA GLY A 141 -11.75 -6.81 0.27
C GLY A 141 -10.51 -7.07 1.11
N ALA A 142 -10.01 -8.30 1.02
CA ALA A 142 -8.77 -8.81 1.60
C ALA A 142 -7.53 -8.16 0.93
N GLY A 143 -7.40 -6.84 1.14
CA GLY A 143 -6.50 -5.96 0.41
C GLY A 143 -7.07 -5.53 -0.94
N SER A 144 -6.46 -4.51 -1.55
CA SER A 144 -6.82 -4.11 -2.92
C SER A 144 -6.64 -5.23 -3.94
N THR A 145 -5.76 -6.21 -3.65
CA THR A 145 -5.58 -7.41 -4.48
C THR A 145 -6.92 -8.10 -4.82
N GLN A 146 -7.75 -8.40 -3.82
CA GLN A 146 -9.06 -9.03 -4.02
C GLN A 146 -10.07 -8.06 -4.64
N VAL A 147 -9.98 -6.77 -4.28
CA VAL A 147 -10.87 -5.74 -4.85
C VAL A 147 -10.65 -5.60 -6.36
N LEU A 148 -9.40 -5.65 -6.81
CA LEU A 148 -9.04 -5.58 -8.23
C LEU A 148 -9.58 -6.78 -9.01
N SER A 149 -9.48 -8.01 -8.50
CA SER A 149 -10.08 -9.19 -9.15
C SER A 149 -11.60 -9.11 -9.21
N ALA A 150 -12.24 -8.65 -8.13
CA ALA A 150 -13.68 -8.45 -8.11
C ALA A 150 -14.13 -7.42 -9.16
N ALA A 151 -13.35 -6.34 -9.33
CA ALA A 151 -13.62 -5.31 -10.34
C ALA A 151 -13.51 -5.87 -11.76
N ALA A 152 -12.44 -6.61 -12.10
CA ALA A 152 -12.32 -7.25 -13.40
C ALA A 152 -13.47 -8.23 -13.66
N TYR A 153 -13.81 -9.06 -12.66
CA TYR A 153 -14.94 -9.99 -12.75
C TYR A 153 -16.28 -9.28 -13.02
N ALA A 154 -16.53 -8.18 -12.31
CA ALA A 154 -17.81 -7.45 -12.38
C ALA A 154 -17.97 -6.66 -13.68
N LEU A 155 -16.88 -6.11 -14.20
CA LEU A 155 -16.86 -5.34 -15.45
C LEU A 155 -16.79 -6.23 -16.70
N SER A 156 -16.48 -7.51 -16.55
CA SER A 156 -16.57 -8.48 -17.64
C SER A 156 -18.03 -8.73 -18.06
N PRO A 157 -18.32 -8.76 -19.38
CA PRO A 157 -19.64 -9.11 -19.88
C PRO A 157 -19.98 -10.58 -19.58
N GLU A 158 -21.26 -10.88 -19.33
CA GLU A 158 -21.71 -12.24 -18.95
C GLU A 158 -21.87 -13.19 -20.14
N ASN A 159 -22.31 -12.67 -21.29
CA ASN A 159 -22.66 -13.46 -22.48
C ASN A 159 -21.86 -13.03 -23.72
N ALA A 160 -20.61 -12.58 -23.54
CA ALA A 160 -19.77 -12.22 -24.67
C ALA A 160 -19.14 -13.46 -25.31
N SER A 161 -19.06 -13.45 -26.64
CA SER A 161 -18.37 -14.48 -27.42
C SER A 161 -16.86 -14.51 -27.18
N SER A 162 -16.30 -13.47 -26.57
CA SER A 162 -14.89 -13.32 -26.25
C SER A 162 -14.71 -12.72 -24.84
N PRO A 163 -13.60 -13.06 -24.14
CA PRO A 163 -13.26 -12.46 -22.85
C PRO A 163 -13.01 -10.96 -23.01
N ALA A 164 -13.30 -10.17 -21.96
CA ALA A 164 -12.91 -8.77 -21.92
C ALA A 164 -11.37 -8.63 -21.91
N GLY A 165 -10.84 -7.70 -22.71
CA GLY A 165 -9.43 -7.37 -22.74
C GLY A 165 -9.05 -6.48 -21.56
N VAL A 166 -8.21 -6.99 -20.66
CA VAL A 166 -7.64 -6.24 -19.54
C VAL A 166 -6.32 -5.63 -19.98
N VAL A 167 -6.19 -4.30 -19.88
CA VAL A 167 -4.99 -3.56 -20.29
C VAL A 167 -4.53 -2.61 -19.20
N ALA A 168 -3.26 -2.22 -19.27
CA ALA A 168 -2.69 -1.16 -18.43
C ALA A 168 -1.56 -0.45 -19.21
N SER A 169 -1.37 0.85 -18.99
CA SER A 169 -0.30 1.60 -19.65
C SER A 169 1.08 1.24 -19.10
N VAL A 170 2.04 0.94 -19.97
CA VAL A 170 3.42 0.65 -19.56
C VAL A 170 4.14 1.93 -19.11
N PRO A 171 4.87 1.92 -17.98
CA PRO A 171 5.03 0.81 -17.03
C PRO A 171 3.83 0.67 -16.08
N TYR A 172 3.40 -0.57 -15.80
CA TYR A 172 2.23 -0.87 -14.96
C TYR A 172 2.57 -1.83 -13.81
N TYR A 173 1.68 -1.92 -12.82
CA TYR A 173 1.82 -2.87 -11.73
C TYR A 173 1.67 -4.33 -12.22
N ALA A 174 2.75 -5.11 -12.10
CA ALA A 174 2.84 -6.51 -12.52
C ALA A 174 1.65 -7.41 -12.12
N LEU A 175 1.00 -7.11 -10.99
CA LEU A 175 -0.09 -7.93 -10.47
C LEU A 175 -1.32 -7.96 -11.39
N TYR A 176 -1.56 -6.93 -12.22
CA TYR A 176 -2.70 -6.93 -13.15
C TYR A 176 -2.60 -8.09 -14.14
N LYS A 177 -1.41 -8.25 -14.75
CA LYS A 177 -1.09 -9.38 -15.62
C LYS A 177 -1.17 -10.69 -14.85
N GLN A 178 -0.47 -10.77 -13.71
CA GLN A 178 -0.38 -12.01 -12.92
C GLN A 178 -1.76 -12.52 -12.48
N GLN A 179 -2.65 -11.64 -12.01
CA GLN A 179 -4.00 -12.03 -11.61
C GLN A 179 -4.82 -12.51 -12.80
N ALA A 180 -4.81 -11.78 -13.92
CA ALA A 180 -5.57 -12.18 -15.11
C ALA A 180 -5.10 -13.53 -15.68
N GLU A 181 -3.79 -13.78 -15.70
CA GLU A 181 -3.24 -15.06 -16.12
C GLU A 181 -3.48 -16.17 -15.10
N TYR A 182 -3.43 -15.88 -13.80
CA TYR A 182 -3.64 -16.86 -12.74
C TYR A 182 -5.09 -17.34 -12.67
N PHE A 183 -6.05 -16.41 -12.67
CA PHE A 183 -7.46 -16.76 -12.62
C PHE A 183 -7.90 -17.44 -13.92
N ASN A 184 -7.28 -17.09 -15.05
CA ASN A 184 -7.51 -17.69 -16.38
C ASN A 184 -9.00 -17.91 -16.68
N LEU A 185 -9.83 -16.92 -16.33
CA LEU A 185 -11.28 -17.02 -16.47
C LEU A 185 -11.65 -16.81 -17.94
N ALA A 186 -12.69 -17.51 -18.40
CA ALA A 186 -13.31 -17.22 -19.70
C ALA A 186 -13.92 -15.80 -19.80
N LYS A 187 -13.92 -15.04 -18.70
CA LYS A 187 -14.49 -13.69 -18.59
C LYS A 187 -13.55 -12.57 -19.00
N PHE A 188 -12.25 -12.71 -18.79
CA PHE A 188 -11.27 -11.67 -19.10
C PHE A 188 -9.87 -12.23 -19.31
N LYS A 189 -9.06 -11.50 -20.07
CA LYS A 189 -7.68 -11.86 -20.39
C LYS A 189 -6.80 -10.62 -20.43
N PHE A 190 -5.55 -10.74 -19.98
CA PHE A 190 -4.59 -9.65 -20.10
C PHE A 190 -4.13 -9.48 -21.56
N GLU A 191 -4.33 -8.29 -22.10
CA GLU A 191 -4.05 -7.91 -23.49
C GLU A 191 -2.90 -6.88 -23.61
N GLY A 192 -2.17 -6.64 -22.53
CA GLY A 192 -0.92 -5.89 -22.53
C GLY A 192 -1.08 -4.38 -22.40
N ASP A 193 -0.22 -3.66 -23.11
CA ASP A 193 -0.11 -2.19 -23.05
C ASP A 193 -1.33 -1.51 -23.66
N ALA A 194 -1.99 -0.64 -22.89
CA ALA A 194 -3.16 0.12 -23.32
C ALA A 194 -2.90 0.98 -24.57
N HIS A 195 -1.67 1.47 -24.79
CA HIS A 195 -1.33 2.24 -25.99
C HIS A 195 -1.57 1.47 -27.30
N LYS A 196 -1.40 0.13 -27.29
CA LYS A 196 -1.60 -0.71 -28.48
C LYS A 196 -3.07 -0.83 -28.89
N TRP A 197 -3.98 -0.36 -28.04
CA TRP A 197 -5.43 -0.49 -28.18
C TRP A 197 -6.13 0.85 -28.46
N MET A 198 -5.45 2.00 -28.31
CA MET A 198 -6.03 3.33 -28.53
C MET A 198 -6.70 3.50 -29.91
N ASN A 199 -6.13 2.88 -30.95
CA ASN A 199 -6.63 2.98 -32.33
C ASN A 199 -7.33 1.70 -32.81
N LYS A 200 -7.47 0.68 -31.96
CA LYS A 200 -8.16 -0.57 -32.29
C LYS A 200 -9.62 -0.46 -31.88
N SER A 201 -10.26 0.54 -32.45
CA SER A 201 -11.67 0.83 -32.26
C SER A 201 -12.52 -0.02 -33.21
N ASP A 202 -12.48 -1.34 -33.06
CA ASP A 202 -13.71 -2.07 -33.32
C ASP A 202 -14.57 -1.88 -32.06
N GLY A 203 -15.76 -1.30 -32.21
CA GLY A 203 -16.70 -1.13 -31.11
C GLY A 203 -17.28 -2.45 -30.60
N SER A 204 -16.64 -3.59 -30.88
CA SER A 204 -17.10 -4.93 -30.49
C SER A 204 -16.30 -5.53 -29.34
N THR A 205 -15.07 -5.07 -29.11
CA THR A 205 -14.23 -5.62 -28.04
C THR A 205 -14.47 -4.91 -26.72
N TYR A 206 -14.86 -5.65 -25.68
CA TYR A 206 -14.97 -5.14 -24.31
C TYR A 206 -13.58 -5.00 -23.69
N MET A 207 -13.28 -3.81 -23.17
CA MET A 207 -11.97 -3.51 -22.59
C MET A 207 -12.11 -3.02 -21.16
N ILE A 208 -11.19 -3.44 -20.30
CA ILE A 208 -11.05 -2.98 -18.92
C ILE A 208 -9.64 -2.40 -18.78
N GLU A 209 -9.56 -1.08 -18.61
CA GLU A 209 -8.30 -0.39 -18.41
C GLU A 209 -8.04 -0.19 -16.91
N TYR A 210 -6.96 -0.80 -16.40
CA TYR A 210 -6.43 -0.47 -15.07
C TYR A 210 -5.60 0.80 -15.15
N VAL A 211 -6.07 1.86 -14.50
CA VAL A 211 -5.39 3.16 -14.41
C VAL A 211 -4.83 3.32 -13.01
N THR A 212 -3.51 3.30 -12.85
CA THR A 212 -2.87 3.46 -11.54
C THR A 212 -2.41 4.91 -11.38
N ALA A 213 -2.92 5.62 -10.38
CA ALA A 213 -2.65 7.05 -10.24
C ALA A 213 -2.67 7.48 -8.76
N PRO A 214 -1.50 7.72 -8.13
CA PRO A 214 -0.13 7.65 -8.67
C PRO A 214 0.28 6.26 -9.14
N ASN A 215 1.01 6.19 -10.25
CA ASN A 215 1.39 4.95 -10.90
C ASN A 215 2.49 4.20 -10.15
N ASN A 216 2.51 2.88 -10.32
CA ASN A 216 3.59 2.01 -9.88
C ASN A 216 4.27 1.45 -11.14
N PRO A 217 5.51 1.87 -11.45
CA PRO A 217 6.54 2.30 -10.50
C PRO A 217 6.81 3.81 -10.38
N ASP A 218 6.40 4.62 -11.36
CA ASP A 218 6.98 5.96 -11.55
C ASP A 218 6.28 7.11 -10.81
N GLY A 219 5.17 6.86 -10.12
CA GLY A 219 4.49 7.85 -9.28
C GLY A 219 3.68 8.90 -10.05
N ARG A 220 3.49 8.74 -11.37
CA ARG A 220 2.70 9.71 -12.17
C ARG A 220 1.20 9.57 -11.94
N LEU A 221 0.47 10.68 -12.01
CA LEU A 221 -1.01 10.66 -12.01
C LEU A 221 -1.53 10.28 -13.40
N ASN A 222 -1.49 8.99 -13.72
CA ASN A 222 -1.95 8.49 -15.02
C ASN A 222 -3.44 8.77 -15.24
N LYS A 223 -3.79 8.89 -16.52
CA LYS A 223 -5.15 9.05 -17.03
C LYS A 223 -5.46 7.87 -17.96
N PRO A 224 -6.74 7.53 -18.14
CA PRO A 224 -7.16 6.50 -19.09
C PRO A 224 -6.76 6.91 -20.51
N LEU A 225 -6.32 5.91 -21.29
CA LEU A 225 -5.95 6.06 -22.69
C LEU A 225 -7.06 5.58 -23.62
N LEU A 226 -7.89 4.64 -23.16
CA LEU A 226 -8.98 4.09 -23.95
C LEU A 226 -10.27 4.87 -23.73
N GLN A 227 -11.07 4.95 -24.79
CA GLN A 227 -12.37 5.62 -24.80
C GLN A 227 -13.37 4.79 -25.60
N GLY A 228 -14.64 4.82 -25.21
CA GLY A 228 -15.73 4.13 -25.91
C GLY A 228 -16.74 3.52 -24.96
N THR A 229 -17.89 3.13 -25.49
CA THR A 229 -19.00 2.56 -24.71
C THR A 229 -18.71 1.19 -24.13
N ASN A 230 -17.75 0.45 -24.72
CA ASN A 230 -17.34 -0.87 -24.26
C ASN A 230 -16.03 -0.85 -23.46
N VAL A 231 -15.57 0.34 -23.09
CA VAL A 231 -14.37 0.55 -22.29
C VAL A 231 -14.80 0.90 -20.87
N ASN A 232 -14.40 0.08 -19.91
CA ASN A 232 -14.53 0.38 -18.49
C ASN A 232 -13.16 0.70 -17.90
N THR A 233 -13.12 1.56 -16.87
CA THR A 233 -11.88 1.90 -16.17
C THR A 233 -11.93 1.44 -14.72
N VAL A 234 -10.81 0.93 -14.23
CA VAL A 234 -10.58 0.67 -12.81
C VAL A 234 -9.41 1.52 -12.37
N TYR A 235 -9.70 2.54 -11.55
CA TYR A 235 -8.65 3.38 -10.99
C TYR A 235 -8.07 2.77 -9.71
N ASP A 236 -6.83 2.30 -9.78
CA ASP A 236 -6.06 1.93 -8.60
C ASP A 236 -5.45 3.21 -7.98
N ARG A 237 -6.01 3.61 -6.85
CA ARG A 237 -5.67 4.81 -6.07
C ARG A 237 -4.88 4.45 -4.81
N ALA A 238 -4.18 3.32 -4.79
CA ALA A 238 -3.41 2.88 -3.62
C ALA A 238 -2.45 3.94 -3.07
N TYR A 239 -1.84 4.76 -3.93
CA TYR A 239 -0.88 5.80 -3.55
C TYR A 239 -1.48 7.21 -3.56
N TYR A 240 -2.79 7.40 -3.75
CA TYR A 240 -3.40 8.72 -3.88
C TYR A 240 -3.64 9.38 -2.51
N TRP A 241 -2.55 9.59 -1.79
CA TRP A 241 -2.49 10.13 -0.43
C TRP A 241 -1.41 11.23 -0.34
N PRO A 242 -1.57 12.21 0.57
CA PRO A 242 -0.58 13.28 0.79
C PRO A 242 0.85 12.81 1.10
N HIS A 243 1.02 11.55 1.51
CA HIS A 243 2.30 10.86 1.66
C HIS A 243 3.14 10.92 0.39
N PHE A 244 2.50 10.68 -0.76
CA PHE A 244 3.20 10.34 -2.00
C PHE A 244 3.06 11.41 -3.09
N THR A 245 1.95 12.14 -3.08
CA THR A 245 1.55 13.01 -4.18
C THR A 245 0.82 14.24 -3.67
N PRO A 246 0.92 15.39 -4.37
CA PRO A 246 -0.09 16.44 -4.28
C PRO A 246 -1.49 15.87 -4.52
N ILE A 247 -2.50 16.44 -3.86
CA ILE A 247 -3.92 16.16 -4.13
C ILE A 247 -4.45 17.34 -4.97
N PRO A 248 -4.47 17.26 -6.30
CA PRO A 248 -4.95 18.37 -7.14
C PRO A 248 -6.46 18.57 -7.05
N ALA A 249 -7.23 17.47 -6.94
CA ALA A 249 -8.67 17.49 -6.80
C ALA A 249 -9.18 16.14 -6.24
N PRO A 250 -10.40 16.09 -5.68
CA PRO A 250 -11.06 14.83 -5.37
C PRO A 250 -11.24 13.99 -6.64
N ALA A 251 -10.82 12.72 -6.61
CA ALA A 251 -11.10 11.79 -7.69
C ALA A 251 -12.60 11.41 -7.68
N ASP A 252 -13.22 11.37 -8.85
CA ASP A 252 -14.63 10.99 -9.04
C ASP A 252 -14.79 10.02 -10.21
N ASP A 253 -14.01 8.96 -10.21
CA ASP A 253 -14.07 7.92 -11.24
C ASP A 253 -15.16 6.87 -10.91
N ASP A 254 -15.59 6.10 -11.91
CA ASP A 254 -16.70 5.16 -11.76
C ASP A 254 -16.40 4.00 -10.79
N LEU A 255 -15.13 3.57 -10.76
CA LEU A 255 -14.62 2.56 -9.86
C LEU A 255 -13.20 2.93 -9.40
N MET A 256 -13.06 3.27 -8.11
CA MET A 256 -11.79 3.61 -7.48
C MET A 256 -11.43 2.58 -6.41
N VAL A 257 -10.19 2.11 -6.41
CA VAL A 257 -9.67 1.11 -5.46
C VAL A 257 -8.63 1.73 -4.54
N PHE A 258 -8.76 1.49 -3.24
CA PHE A 258 -7.85 1.97 -2.21
C PHE A 258 -7.40 0.82 -1.30
N THR A 259 -6.35 1.06 -0.52
CA THR A 259 -5.80 0.06 0.39
C THR A 259 -5.26 0.66 1.67
N LEU A 260 -5.51 -0.03 2.78
CA LEU A 260 -4.96 0.32 4.09
C LEU A 260 -3.43 0.19 4.09
N SER A 261 -2.89 -0.70 3.26
CA SER A 261 -1.45 -0.99 3.16
C SER A 261 -0.64 0.28 2.92
N LYS A 262 -1.03 1.08 1.92
CA LYS A 262 -0.25 2.26 1.50
C LYS A 262 -0.69 3.54 2.20
N LEU A 263 -1.86 3.55 2.82
CA LEU A 263 -2.31 4.64 3.67
C LEU A 263 -1.66 4.62 5.06
N THR A 264 -1.65 3.46 5.72
CA THR A 264 -1.26 3.34 7.14
C THR A 264 -0.08 2.43 7.39
N GLY A 265 0.51 1.80 6.38
CA GLY A 265 1.61 0.85 6.61
C GLY A 265 1.15 -0.58 6.92
N HIS A 266 -0.15 -0.80 7.18
CA HIS A 266 -0.70 -2.06 7.64
C HIS A 266 -0.92 -3.09 6.51
N ALA A 267 0.14 -3.41 5.77
CA ALA A 267 0.10 -4.33 4.64
C ALA A 267 -0.29 -5.76 5.03
N GLY A 268 0.06 -6.19 6.25
CA GLY A 268 -0.30 -7.49 6.82
C GLY A 268 -1.78 -7.61 7.21
N SER A 269 -2.49 -6.49 7.46
CA SER A 269 -3.93 -6.54 7.80
C SER A 269 -4.82 -6.96 6.64
N ARG A 270 -4.29 -6.97 5.41
CA ARG A 270 -5.02 -7.33 4.18
C ARG A 270 -6.39 -6.64 4.11
N PHE A 271 -6.41 -5.30 4.17
CA PHE A 271 -7.66 -4.55 4.08
C PHE A 271 -7.60 -3.51 2.95
N GLY A 272 -8.57 -3.57 2.04
CA GLY A 272 -8.74 -2.59 0.97
C GLY A 272 -10.22 -2.36 0.70
N TRP A 273 -10.53 -1.31 -0.05
CA TRP A 273 -11.91 -0.97 -0.39
C TRP A 273 -12.03 -0.43 -1.81
N ALA A 274 -13.22 -0.57 -2.38
CA ALA A 274 -13.62 0.14 -3.59
C ALA A 274 -14.67 1.21 -3.27
N VAL A 275 -14.67 2.27 -4.07
CA VAL A 275 -15.74 3.27 -4.18
C VAL A 275 -16.32 3.11 -5.58
N VAL A 276 -17.62 2.80 -5.67
CA VAL A 276 -18.28 2.38 -6.91
C VAL A 276 -19.51 3.25 -7.17
N LYS A 277 -19.66 3.75 -8.41
CA LYS A 277 -20.84 4.50 -8.84
C LYS A 277 -22.01 3.59 -9.22
N ASP A 278 -21.74 2.64 -10.11
CA ASP A 278 -22.77 1.79 -10.71
C ASP A 278 -23.21 0.68 -9.74
N GLU A 279 -24.51 0.60 -9.45
CA GLU A 279 -25.10 -0.38 -8.54
C GLU A 279 -25.00 -1.81 -9.08
N THR A 280 -25.09 -2.01 -10.40
CA THR A 280 -24.95 -3.33 -11.03
C THR A 280 -23.52 -3.84 -10.87
N VAL A 281 -22.53 -2.97 -11.08
CA VAL A 281 -21.11 -3.30 -10.85
C VAL A 281 -20.88 -3.60 -9.37
N PHE A 282 -21.43 -2.78 -8.46
CA PHE A 282 -21.37 -3.02 -7.02
C PHE A 282 -21.93 -4.40 -6.65
N ASN A 283 -23.13 -4.74 -7.12
CA ASN A 283 -23.77 -6.02 -6.82
C ASN A 283 -22.97 -7.21 -7.36
N LYS A 284 -22.40 -7.11 -8.56
CA LYS A 284 -21.53 -8.16 -9.13
C LYS A 284 -20.23 -8.33 -8.34
N MET A 285 -19.64 -7.22 -7.88
CA MET A 285 -18.47 -7.26 -7.01
C MET A 285 -18.81 -7.88 -5.66
N MET A 286 -19.95 -7.53 -5.05
CA MET A 286 -20.42 -8.14 -3.79
C MET A 286 -20.63 -9.65 -3.95
N HIS A 287 -21.24 -10.09 -5.05
CA HIS A 287 -21.38 -11.51 -5.36
C HIS A 287 -20.02 -12.22 -5.49
N HIS A 288 -19.04 -11.59 -6.16
CA HIS A 288 -17.68 -12.13 -6.20
C HIS A 288 -17.07 -12.27 -4.81
N MET A 289 -17.23 -11.27 -3.94
CA MET A 289 -16.70 -11.30 -2.56
C MET A 289 -17.35 -12.40 -1.71
N GLU A 290 -18.67 -12.59 -1.86
CA GLU A 290 -19.42 -13.63 -1.18
C GLU A 290 -18.90 -15.03 -1.55
N VAL A 291 -18.79 -15.32 -2.84
CA VAL A 291 -18.32 -16.62 -3.34
C VAL A 291 -16.83 -16.83 -3.07
N ASN A 292 -16.01 -15.77 -3.12
CA ASN A 292 -14.57 -15.90 -2.99
C ASN A 292 -14.11 -16.11 -1.54
N SER A 293 -14.71 -15.42 -0.56
CA SER A 293 -14.24 -15.48 0.83
C SER A 293 -15.30 -15.24 1.89
N ILE A 294 -16.59 -15.12 1.53
CA ILE A 294 -17.68 -14.76 2.45
C ILE A 294 -17.35 -13.45 3.18
N GLY A 295 -16.93 -12.45 2.41
CA GLY A 295 -16.54 -11.14 2.91
C GLY A 295 -15.12 -11.07 3.48
N VAL A 296 -14.91 -10.14 4.42
CA VAL A 296 -13.59 -9.80 4.98
C VAL A 296 -13.59 -10.01 6.48
N SER A 297 -12.48 -10.57 7.00
CA SER A 297 -12.25 -10.81 8.44
C SER A 297 -12.73 -9.66 9.33
N ARG A 298 -13.50 -10.02 10.36
CA ARG A 298 -14.03 -9.07 11.36
C ARG A 298 -12.91 -8.41 12.15
N ASP A 299 -11.83 -9.13 12.42
CA ASP A 299 -10.65 -8.60 13.09
C ASP A 299 -9.91 -7.59 12.22
N ALA A 300 -9.79 -7.86 10.91
CA ALA A 300 -9.19 -6.91 9.97
C ALA A 300 -10.02 -5.62 9.89
N GLN A 301 -11.36 -5.72 9.86
CA GLN A 301 -12.25 -4.56 9.89
C GLN A 301 -12.16 -3.80 11.21
N LEU A 302 -12.15 -4.48 12.36
CA LEU A 302 -12.02 -3.85 13.67
C LEU A 302 -10.68 -3.12 13.81
N ARG A 303 -9.58 -3.76 13.38
CA ARG A 303 -8.25 -3.16 13.40
C ARG A 303 -8.18 -1.96 12.46
N ALA A 304 -8.70 -2.07 11.24
CA ALA A 304 -8.79 -0.94 10.31
C ALA A 304 -9.60 0.22 10.90
N PHE A 305 -10.73 -0.05 11.56
CA PHE A 305 -11.54 0.96 12.23
C PHE A 305 -10.75 1.70 13.32
N GLN A 306 -10.07 0.97 14.21
CA GLN A 306 -9.29 1.57 15.28
C GLN A 306 -8.11 2.40 14.74
N LEU A 307 -7.40 1.88 13.73
CA LEU A 307 -6.29 2.57 13.08
C LEU A 307 -6.74 3.86 12.41
N LEU A 308 -7.83 3.82 11.62
CA LEU A 308 -8.36 5.02 10.98
C LEU A 308 -8.89 6.03 12.00
N LYS A 309 -9.45 5.57 13.11
CA LYS A 309 -9.93 6.45 14.19
C LYS A 309 -8.76 7.17 14.87
N ALA A 310 -7.65 6.48 15.10
CA ALA A 310 -6.43 7.06 15.63
C ALA A 310 -5.79 8.01 14.62
N ALA A 311 -5.63 7.58 13.37
CA ALA A 311 -5.07 8.37 12.29
C ALA A 311 -5.83 9.68 12.06
N LEU A 312 -7.17 9.68 12.14
CA LEU A 312 -8.00 10.86 11.87
C LEU A 312 -8.14 11.84 13.05
N ARG A 313 -7.41 11.63 14.16
CA ARG A 313 -7.28 12.67 15.20
C ARG A 313 -6.60 13.89 14.60
N GLY A 314 -7.00 15.09 15.04
CA GLY A 314 -6.48 16.34 14.48
C GLY A 314 -6.62 16.43 12.96
N GLU A 315 -7.74 15.92 12.42
CA GLU A 315 -8.03 15.90 10.97
C GLU A 315 -6.98 15.15 10.14
N GLY A 316 -6.28 14.17 10.72
CA GLY A 316 -5.30 13.37 10.00
C GLY A 316 -3.96 14.05 9.75
N ARG A 317 -3.80 15.32 10.16
CA ARG A 317 -2.60 16.11 9.91
C ARG A 317 -1.33 15.40 10.35
N GLU A 318 -1.32 14.83 11.54
CA GLU A 318 -0.14 14.16 12.10
C GLU A 318 0.35 13.00 11.23
N LEU A 319 -0.54 12.10 10.80
CA LEU A 319 -0.19 10.97 9.93
C LEU A 319 0.32 11.45 8.56
N PHE A 320 -0.38 12.41 7.95
CA PHE A 320 -0.06 12.89 6.61
C PHE A 320 1.20 13.76 6.58
N ASP A 321 1.42 14.59 7.61
CA ASP A 321 2.64 15.38 7.78
C ASP A 321 3.84 14.46 8.04
N PHE A 322 3.71 13.47 8.95
CA PHE A 322 4.75 12.46 9.18
C PHE A 322 5.10 11.71 7.88
N GLY A 323 4.08 11.20 7.19
CA GLY A 323 4.26 10.44 5.96
C GLY A 323 4.90 11.27 4.85
N TYR A 324 4.41 12.50 4.64
CA TYR A 324 4.97 13.42 3.66
C TYR A 324 6.44 13.77 3.96
N GLN A 325 6.75 14.23 5.17
CA GLN A 325 8.11 14.66 5.50
C GLN A 325 9.10 13.51 5.35
N THR A 326 8.73 12.31 5.82
CA THR A 326 9.57 11.11 5.66
C THR A 326 9.83 10.81 4.18
N MET A 327 8.78 10.75 3.36
CA MET A 327 8.92 10.43 1.95
C MET A 327 9.65 11.53 1.15
N LYS A 328 9.42 12.79 1.48
CA LYS A 328 10.12 13.94 0.90
C LYS A 328 11.62 13.85 1.16
N THR A 329 12.03 13.72 2.42
CA THR A 329 13.46 13.62 2.79
C THR A 329 14.13 12.44 2.11
N ARG A 330 13.44 11.29 2.03
CA ARG A 330 13.97 10.10 1.33
C ARG A 330 14.14 10.33 -0.16
N TRP A 331 13.17 10.95 -0.81
CA TRP A 331 13.23 11.30 -2.22
C TRP A 331 14.34 12.31 -2.52
N GLU A 332 14.46 13.38 -1.74
CA GLU A 332 15.50 14.41 -1.90
C GLU A 332 16.90 13.81 -1.75
N ARG A 333 17.12 12.97 -0.72
CA ARG A 333 18.42 12.34 -0.48
C ARG A 333 18.80 11.38 -1.61
N LEU A 334 17.88 10.53 -2.07
CA LEU A 334 18.16 9.59 -3.16
C LEU A 334 18.39 10.33 -4.49
N SER A 335 17.51 11.27 -4.85
CA SER A 335 17.59 11.99 -6.12
C SER A 335 18.83 12.86 -6.20
N SER A 336 19.27 13.46 -5.09
CA SER A 336 20.54 14.18 -4.99
C SER A 336 21.74 13.28 -5.34
N ILE A 337 21.80 12.07 -4.80
CA ILE A 337 22.90 11.12 -5.08
C ILE A 337 22.90 10.71 -6.55
N ILE A 338 21.74 10.34 -7.09
CA ILE A 338 21.62 9.96 -8.50
C ILE A 338 22.04 11.12 -9.41
N SER A 339 21.73 12.37 -9.04
CA SER A 339 22.07 13.55 -9.85
C SER A 339 23.58 13.82 -10.00
N LEU A 340 24.41 13.22 -9.13
CA LEU A 340 25.86 13.31 -9.23
C LEU A 340 26.44 12.39 -10.34
N SER A 341 25.67 11.39 -10.78
CA SER A 341 26.06 10.46 -11.83
C SER A 341 25.39 10.79 -13.17
N LYS A 342 26.09 10.50 -14.27
CA LYS A 342 25.49 10.45 -15.62
C LYS A 342 25.07 9.03 -16.02
N ARG A 343 25.43 8.00 -15.23
CA ARG A 343 25.10 6.59 -15.47
C ARG A 343 23.65 6.28 -15.14
N PHE A 344 23.05 7.00 -14.20
CA PHE A 344 21.72 6.74 -13.72
C PHE A 344 20.81 7.96 -13.88
N SER A 345 19.53 7.72 -14.11
CA SER A 345 18.49 8.74 -14.00
C SER A 345 17.30 8.21 -13.19
N VAL A 346 16.49 9.13 -12.67
CA VAL A 346 15.23 8.83 -11.98
C VAL A 346 14.10 9.63 -12.62
N GLN A 347 12.85 9.25 -12.34
CA GLN A 347 11.68 9.94 -12.86
C GLN A 347 11.68 11.43 -12.49
N LYS A 348 11.17 12.26 -13.40
CA LYS A 348 10.90 13.68 -13.17
C LYS A 348 9.41 13.91 -13.25
N ILE A 349 8.84 14.53 -12.22
CA ILE A 349 7.43 14.91 -12.13
C ILE A 349 7.40 16.38 -11.71
N ASN A 350 6.63 17.19 -12.44
CA ASN A 350 6.52 18.60 -12.12
C ASN A 350 5.72 18.80 -10.82
N PRO A 351 6.06 19.80 -9.99
CA PRO A 351 5.26 20.16 -8.83
C PRO A 351 3.81 20.48 -9.24
N GLU A 352 2.87 20.12 -8.37
CA GLU A 352 1.45 20.43 -8.55
C GLU A 352 0.88 21.07 -7.28
N TYR A 353 -0.24 21.78 -7.45
CA TYR A 353 -0.98 22.33 -6.32
C TYR A 353 -1.66 21.20 -5.54
N CYS A 354 -1.52 21.23 -4.22
CA CYS A 354 -2.12 20.28 -3.30
C CYS A 354 -3.22 20.96 -2.47
N THR A 355 -4.47 20.57 -2.67
CA THR A 355 -5.62 21.10 -1.92
C THR A 355 -5.54 20.79 -0.43
N PHE A 356 -5.01 19.62 -0.05
CA PHE A 356 -4.84 19.22 1.35
C PHE A 356 -3.87 20.12 2.13
N TYR A 357 -2.78 20.57 1.48
CA TYR A 357 -1.78 21.46 2.09
C TYR A 357 -1.95 22.94 1.71
N ASN A 358 -2.84 23.24 0.77
CA ASN A 358 -3.06 24.57 0.22
C ASN A 358 -1.76 25.24 -0.29
N ASN A 359 -0.90 24.47 -0.97
CA ASN A 359 0.34 24.97 -1.57
C ASN A 359 0.75 24.16 -2.80
N VAL A 360 1.65 24.72 -3.60
CA VAL A 360 2.36 23.95 -4.63
C VAL A 360 3.48 23.17 -3.97
N ARG A 361 3.58 21.88 -4.28
CA ARG A 361 4.63 21.01 -3.74
C ARG A 361 5.06 19.94 -4.72
N GLU A 362 6.25 19.43 -4.51
CA GLU A 362 6.76 18.27 -5.22
C GLU A 362 6.06 16.97 -4.82
N PHE A 363 6.16 15.99 -5.71
CA PHE A 363 5.81 14.61 -5.45
C PHE A 363 6.86 13.98 -4.51
N SER A 364 6.41 13.05 -3.67
CA SER A 364 7.26 12.31 -2.72
C SER A 364 7.04 10.81 -2.93
N PRO A 365 7.41 10.28 -4.11
CA PRO A 365 6.91 9.00 -4.60
C PRO A 365 7.35 7.82 -3.71
N ALA A 366 6.53 6.77 -3.68
CA ALA A 366 6.83 5.54 -2.95
C ALA A 366 8.06 4.78 -3.48
N TYR A 367 8.47 5.06 -4.72
CA TYR A 367 9.55 4.36 -5.40
C TYR A 367 10.41 5.31 -6.21
N ALA A 368 11.70 5.00 -6.32
CA ALA A 368 12.56 5.54 -7.38
C ALA A 368 12.52 4.59 -8.58
N TRP A 369 12.20 5.11 -9.75
CA TRP A 369 12.23 4.40 -11.02
C TRP A 369 13.54 4.72 -11.72
N VAL A 370 14.57 3.96 -11.37
CA VAL A 370 15.94 4.18 -11.81
C VAL A 370 16.13 3.60 -13.20
N LYS A 371 16.75 4.37 -14.10
CA LYS A 371 17.21 3.91 -15.41
C LYS A 371 18.72 3.92 -15.49
N CYS A 372 19.32 2.88 -16.05
CA CYS A 372 20.72 2.88 -16.46
C CYS A 372 20.87 3.47 -17.88
N GLU A 373 21.61 4.56 -18.00
CA GLU A 373 21.73 5.37 -19.22
C GLU A 373 22.89 4.94 -20.13
N ARG A 374 23.91 4.27 -19.60
CA ARG A 374 25.05 3.81 -20.41
C ARG A 374 24.64 2.67 -21.34
N GLU A 375 25.16 2.65 -22.56
CA GLU A 375 24.75 1.66 -23.56
C GLU A 375 25.07 0.23 -23.12
N GLU A 376 26.18 0.02 -22.40
CA GLU A 376 26.65 -1.25 -21.86
C GLU A 376 25.79 -1.78 -20.69
N ASP A 377 25.14 -0.89 -19.92
CA ASP A 377 24.32 -1.24 -18.77
C ASP A 377 22.89 -1.66 -19.19
N LYS A 378 22.79 -2.65 -20.09
CA LYS A 378 21.49 -3.14 -20.61
C LYS A 378 20.65 -3.84 -19.55
N ASP A 379 21.29 -4.53 -18.62
CA ASP A 379 20.67 -5.13 -17.44
C ASP A 379 21.00 -4.27 -16.22
N CYS A 380 20.13 -3.31 -15.94
CA CYS A 380 20.32 -2.38 -14.83
C CYS A 380 20.17 -3.08 -13.47
N TYR A 381 19.44 -4.19 -13.41
CA TYR A 381 19.35 -5.01 -12.21
C TYR A 381 20.68 -5.67 -11.88
N ALA A 382 21.37 -6.24 -12.87
CA ALA A 382 22.71 -6.80 -12.68
C ALA A 382 23.73 -5.73 -12.22
N VAL A 383 23.65 -4.52 -12.78
CA VAL A 383 24.49 -3.38 -12.35
C VAL A 383 24.29 -3.05 -10.88
N LEU A 384 23.04 -2.91 -10.43
CA LEU A 384 22.73 -2.61 -9.04
C LEU A 384 23.06 -3.79 -8.11
N GLN A 385 22.88 -5.03 -8.56
CA GLN A 385 23.25 -6.22 -7.79
C GLN A 385 24.76 -6.32 -7.57
N ALA A 386 25.58 -5.98 -8.57
CA ALA A 386 27.04 -5.89 -8.41
C ALA A 386 27.44 -4.88 -7.33
N ALA A 387 26.65 -3.81 -7.15
CA ALA A 387 26.78 -2.83 -6.09
C ALA A 387 26.10 -3.22 -4.76
N LYS A 388 25.67 -4.49 -4.63
CA LYS A 388 24.94 -5.02 -3.46
C LYS A 388 23.62 -4.28 -3.19
N ILE A 389 22.88 -3.96 -4.25
CA ILE A 389 21.53 -3.38 -4.19
C ILE A 389 20.54 -4.29 -4.91
N THR A 390 19.50 -4.73 -4.21
CA THR A 390 18.37 -5.46 -4.80
C THR A 390 17.17 -4.52 -4.98
N GLY A 391 16.70 -4.38 -6.21
CA GLY A 391 15.44 -3.72 -6.55
C GLY A 391 14.51 -4.65 -7.33
N ARG A 392 13.44 -4.11 -7.90
CA ARG A 392 12.52 -4.87 -8.75
C ARG A 392 12.79 -4.61 -10.23
N GLN A 393 13.01 -5.68 -11.02
CA GLN A 393 13.39 -5.57 -12.43
C GLN A 393 12.32 -4.92 -13.31
N GLY A 394 12.77 -4.18 -14.32
CA GLY A 394 11.92 -3.39 -15.21
C GLY A 394 10.93 -4.20 -16.05
N TYR A 395 11.34 -5.35 -16.57
CA TYR A 395 10.48 -6.23 -17.37
C TYR A 395 9.21 -6.68 -16.64
N ARG A 396 9.23 -6.72 -15.30
CA ARG A 396 8.04 -7.07 -14.50
C ARG A 396 6.92 -6.03 -14.64
N PHE A 397 7.27 -4.80 -15.02
CA PHE A 397 6.33 -3.69 -15.23
C PHE A 397 6.00 -3.48 -16.71
N GLY A 398 6.45 -4.38 -17.60
CA GLY A 398 6.36 -4.21 -19.04
C GLY A 398 7.38 -3.25 -19.64
N ALA A 399 8.35 -2.76 -18.85
CA ALA A 399 9.43 -1.89 -19.31
C ALA A 399 10.68 -2.68 -19.73
N GLU A 400 11.68 -1.99 -20.28
CA GLU A 400 12.98 -2.58 -20.60
C GLU A 400 13.83 -2.91 -19.35
N ASP A 401 14.79 -3.82 -19.50
CA ASP A 401 15.71 -4.24 -18.42
C ASP A 401 16.70 -3.14 -17.99
N ARG A 402 16.69 -2.00 -18.68
CA ARG A 402 17.40 -0.78 -18.27
C ARG A 402 16.77 -0.12 -17.05
N TYR A 403 15.58 -0.53 -16.62
CA TYR A 403 14.92 0.03 -15.44
C TYR A 403 14.91 -0.90 -14.24
N VAL A 404 15.02 -0.30 -13.06
CA VAL A 404 14.82 -0.96 -11.76
C VAL A 404 13.98 -0.05 -10.86
N ARG A 405 12.99 -0.63 -10.19
CA ARG A 405 12.22 0.06 -9.15
C ARG A 405 12.89 -0.17 -7.79
N LEU A 406 13.27 0.91 -7.12
CA LEU A 406 13.78 0.91 -5.75
C LEU A 406 12.72 1.44 -4.79
N SER A 407 12.45 0.68 -3.73
CA SER A 407 11.47 1.00 -2.69
C SER A 407 11.99 2.03 -1.70
N LEU A 408 11.21 3.10 -1.49
CA LEU A 408 11.49 4.16 -0.52
C LEU A 408 10.59 4.08 0.71
N VAL A 409 9.69 3.09 0.75
CA VAL A 409 8.68 2.95 1.81
C VAL A 409 9.06 1.92 2.88
N ARG A 410 10.24 1.31 2.79
CA ARG A 410 10.72 0.34 3.79
C ARG A 410 11.12 1.02 5.12
N ASN A 411 11.66 0.27 6.08
CA ASN A 411 12.10 0.85 7.36
C ASN A 411 13.32 1.77 7.16
N GLN A 412 13.76 2.45 8.22
CA GLN A 412 14.86 3.41 8.13
C GLN A 412 16.21 2.74 7.84
N ASP A 413 16.48 1.58 8.45
CA ASP A 413 17.72 0.81 8.21
C ASP A 413 17.87 0.39 6.74
N ASP A 414 16.78 -0.11 6.13
CA ASP A 414 16.73 -0.49 4.72
C ASP A 414 17.06 0.71 3.82
N PHE A 415 16.53 1.90 4.16
CA PHE A 415 16.77 3.12 3.40
C PHE A 415 18.21 3.64 3.57
N ASP A 416 18.75 3.64 4.80
CA ASP A 416 20.12 4.09 5.04
C ASP A 416 21.15 3.17 4.36
N MET A 417 20.91 1.86 4.35
CA MET A 417 21.71 0.89 3.61
C MET A 417 21.65 1.16 2.10
N LEU A 418 20.45 1.42 1.55
CA LEU A 418 20.30 1.77 0.14
C LEU A 418 21.11 3.01 -0.22
N ILE A 419 21.01 4.07 0.59
CA ILE A 419 21.74 5.31 0.37
C ILE A 419 23.26 5.12 0.48
N GLN A 420 23.73 4.32 1.43
CA GLN A 420 25.15 4.00 1.57
C GLN A 420 25.69 3.31 0.30
N ARG A 421 24.98 2.30 -0.22
CA ARG A 421 25.39 1.57 -1.42
C ARG A 421 25.32 2.44 -2.68
N LEU A 422 24.29 3.26 -2.84
CA LEU A 422 24.18 4.18 -3.97
C LEU A 422 25.30 5.23 -3.95
N ASN A 423 25.65 5.78 -2.79
CA ASN A 423 26.78 6.71 -2.66
C ASN A 423 28.10 6.07 -3.08
N ALA A 424 28.38 4.85 -2.62
CA ALA A 424 29.59 4.12 -3.00
C ALA A 424 29.63 3.89 -4.53
N LEU A 425 28.54 3.39 -5.09
CA LEU A 425 28.41 3.13 -6.53
C LEU A 425 28.63 4.39 -7.39
N VAL A 426 28.03 5.52 -7.00
CA VAL A 426 28.18 6.78 -7.74
C VAL A 426 29.59 7.37 -7.57
N SER A 427 30.20 7.24 -6.38
CA SER A 427 31.55 7.77 -6.12
C SER A 427 32.65 7.00 -6.87
N GLU A 428 32.51 5.68 -7.02
CA GLU A 428 33.45 4.85 -7.80
C GLU A 428 33.53 5.29 -9.27
N GLU A 429 32.44 5.80 -9.86
CA GLU A 429 32.44 6.33 -11.22
C GLU A 429 33.30 7.58 -11.40
N ASP A 430 33.37 8.43 -10.37
CA ASP A 430 34.18 9.65 -10.44
C ASP A 430 35.66 9.35 -10.19
N GLY A 431 35.97 8.39 -9.32
CA GLY A 431 37.34 7.89 -9.14
C GLY A 431 37.93 7.25 -10.41
N ALA A 432 37.11 6.53 -11.18
CA ALA A 432 37.50 5.94 -12.47
C ALA A 432 37.69 6.95 -13.61
N LYS A 433 37.30 8.23 -13.44
CA LYS A 433 37.61 9.31 -14.39
C LYS A 433 38.94 10.01 -14.11
N ILE A 434 39.51 9.81 -12.91
CA ILE A 434 40.74 10.48 -12.45
C ILE A 434 41.97 9.56 -12.58
N MET A 435 41.77 8.25 -12.71
CA MET A 435 42.79 7.30 -13.17
C MET A 435 42.73 7.13 -14.68
#